data_AF-A0A1D3TU26-F1
#
_entry.id   AF-A0A1D3TU26-F1
#
_cell.length_a   1.000
_cell.length_b   1.000
_cell.length_c   1.000
_cell.angle_alpha   90.00
_cell.angle_beta   90.00
_cell.angle_gamma   90.00
#
_symmetry.space_group_name_H-M   'P 1'
#
loop_
_entity.id
_entity.type
_entity.pdbx_description
1 polymer ?
#
loop_
_entity_poly.entity_id
_entity_poly.type
_entity_poly.pdbx_seq_one_letter_code
_entity_poly.pdbx_strand_id
1 'polypeptide(L)'
;MKVFSAYFKVLRKNIVGIAIYMLVFLVVVIFSTLGNQSDETTGFEETKTALTIINEDGDHAMTAGLIAYLQEHSVSAEVKNDREMIQDALFFRVTEYVLRIPEGFSENFGRDGELSLEKTAIGQSFGSVYVDSMVNRYLNTWRVYQELAGDMAPDKIQEYVKEDIEKEAAVSLGSGDTSENHGYSMSYYFNMAAYSTLSVIIIGVCIVMGSFYQKDLKRRIQCSPIRTTKMNVILAGANLIFAFAVFALNILVGFVIFGRKIFSTAGIFMCLNLFIFTIATLSISMLVVLVVKSKAAQNAAANTISLGMCFLGGAFVPQFLLGDSIKLLASFTPAYWYIKANNEIDLLETYTLDTMQGILTCYAVEAGFAVAIFSLALFISKQRAMAGYSSQGKQ
;
A
#
# COMPACT_ATOMS: atom_id res chain seq x y z
N MET A 1 -35.63 -11.19 22.98
CA MET A 1 -35.25 -12.55 23.47
C MET A 1 -34.12 -12.43 24.49
N LYS A 2 -34.21 -13.09 25.66
CA LYS A 2 -33.24 -12.94 26.79
C LYS A 2 -31.78 -13.28 26.43
N VAL A 3 -31.55 -14.25 25.53
CA VAL A 3 -30.19 -14.62 25.06
C VAL A 3 -29.56 -13.52 24.22
N PHE A 4 -30.33 -12.95 23.29
CA PHE A 4 -29.88 -11.84 22.44
C PHE A 4 -29.54 -10.60 23.27
N SER A 5 -30.39 -10.23 24.23
CA SER A 5 -30.07 -9.11 25.12
C SER A 5 -28.88 -9.39 26.03
N ALA A 6 -28.69 -10.64 26.48
CA ALA A 6 -27.50 -11.02 27.24
C ALA A 6 -26.22 -10.87 26.41
N TYR A 7 -26.22 -11.27 25.13
CA TYR A 7 -25.10 -11.09 24.21
C TYR A 7 -24.64 -9.62 24.17
N PHE A 8 -25.54 -8.70 23.83
CA PHE A 8 -25.20 -7.28 23.74
C PHE A 8 -24.89 -6.64 25.09
N LYS A 9 -25.45 -7.16 26.19
CA LYS A 9 -25.11 -6.72 27.55
C LYS A 9 -23.67 -7.09 27.91
N VAL A 10 -23.21 -8.29 27.56
CA VAL A 10 -21.82 -8.72 27.76
C VAL A 10 -20.88 -7.88 26.88
N LEU A 11 -21.24 -7.68 25.61
CA LEU A 11 -20.47 -6.85 24.68
C LEU A 11 -20.30 -5.42 25.21
N ARG A 12 -21.42 -4.76 25.58
CA ARG A 12 -21.41 -3.39 26.11
C ARG A 12 -20.58 -3.25 27.39
N LYS A 13 -20.59 -4.25 28.26
CA LYS A 13 -19.77 -4.23 29.49
C LYS A 13 -18.27 -4.28 29.20
N ASN A 14 -17.85 -4.83 28.05
CA ASN A 14 -16.46 -4.95 27.66
C ASN A 14 -16.08 -3.99 26.51
N ILE A 15 -16.95 -3.03 26.18
CA ILE A 15 -16.76 -2.16 25.01
C ILE A 15 -15.45 -1.37 25.07
N VAL A 16 -15.00 -0.98 26.26
CA VAL A 16 -13.75 -0.24 26.45
C VAL A 16 -12.55 -1.06 25.97
N GLY A 17 -12.48 -2.35 26.34
CA GLY A 17 -11.38 -3.23 25.91
C GLY A 17 -11.40 -3.50 24.40
N ILE A 18 -12.59 -3.55 23.80
CA ILE A 18 -12.75 -3.72 22.35
C ILE A 18 -12.39 -2.42 21.61
N ALA A 19 -12.77 -1.27 22.17
CA ALA A 19 -12.53 0.04 21.58
C ALA A 19 -11.04 0.41 21.50
N ILE A 20 -10.18 -0.16 22.34
CA ILE A 20 -8.73 0.04 22.25
C ILE A 20 -8.19 -0.37 20.87
N TYR A 21 -8.67 -1.47 20.29
CA TYR A 21 -8.22 -1.92 18.97
C TYR A 21 -8.65 -0.98 17.85
N MET A 22 -9.89 -0.46 17.93
CA MET A 22 -10.35 0.61 17.05
C MET A 22 -9.54 1.89 17.23
N LEU A 23 -9.20 2.24 18.47
CA LEU A 23 -8.40 3.43 18.76
C LEU A 23 -7.00 3.30 18.19
N VAL A 24 -6.33 2.15 18.33
CA VAL A 24 -5.02 1.90 17.72
C VAL A 24 -5.09 2.06 16.21
N PHE A 25 -6.11 1.48 15.56
CA PHE A 25 -6.33 1.67 14.12
C PHE A 25 -6.52 3.16 13.75
N LEU A 26 -7.38 3.89 14.48
CA LEU A 26 -7.61 5.31 14.23
C LEU A 26 -6.35 6.15 14.43
N VAL A 27 -5.57 5.87 15.47
CA VAL A 27 -4.29 6.54 15.72
C VAL A 27 -3.34 6.29 14.55
N VAL A 28 -3.17 5.04 14.11
CA VAL A 28 -2.29 4.71 12.97
C VAL A 28 -2.75 5.42 11.69
N VAL A 29 -4.06 5.39 11.40
CA VAL A 29 -4.61 6.07 10.23
C VAL A 29 -4.40 7.58 10.32
N ILE A 30 -4.72 8.22 11.44
CA ILE A 30 -4.57 9.67 11.63
C ILE A 30 -3.09 10.10 11.57
N PHE A 31 -2.20 9.40 12.27
CA PHE A 31 -0.76 9.70 12.25
C PHE A 31 -0.17 9.52 10.86
N SER A 32 -0.65 8.52 10.12
CA SER A 32 -0.35 8.43 8.71
C SER A 32 -0.89 9.71 8.04
N THR A 33 -2.20 9.96 8.08
CA THR A 33 -2.84 11.13 7.43
C THR A 33 -2.13 12.47 7.65
N LEU A 34 -1.59 12.71 8.83
CA LEU A 34 -0.84 13.93 9.17
C LEU A 34 0.62 13.92 8.68
N GLY A 35 1.26 12.76 8.59
CA GLY A 35 2.68 12.63 8.22
C GLY A 35 3.00 12.78 6.73
N ASN A 36 2.03 12.57 5.83
CA ASN A 36 2.20 12.70 4.37
C ASN A 36 1.46 13.91 3.78
N GLN A 37 1.08 14.90 4.59
CA GLN A 37 0.71 16.23 4.07
C GLN A 37 1.97 17.02 3.72
N SER A 38 2.86 16.44 2.90
CA SER A 38 3.82 17.26 2.16
C SER A 38 3.06 17.85 0.99
N ASP A 39 3.07 19.18 0.90
CA ASP A 39 2.52 19.98 -0.19
C ASP A 39 3.21 19.64 -1.53
N GLU A 40 3.01 18.44 -2.08
CA GLU A 40 3.24 18.22 -3.51
C GLU A 40 2.06 18.87 -4.23
N THR A 41 2.20 20.18 -4.44
CA THR A 41 1.36 20.97 -5.32
C THR A 41 1.18 20.25 -6.66
N THR A 42 -0.03 20.31 -7.18
CA THR A 42 -0.52 19.75 -8.45
C THR A 42 0.14 20.39 -9.70
N GLY A 43 1.42 20.73 -9.63
CA GLY A 43 2.24 21.15 -10.75
C GLY A 43 3.47 20.24 -10.82
N PHE A 44 3.87 19.89 -12.03
CA PHE A 44 5.22 19.39 -12.26
C PHE A 44 6.18 20.50 -11.84
N GLU A 45 6.82 20.35 -10.68
CA GLU A 45 7.95 21.18 -10.31
C GLU A 45 9.21 20.44 -10.77
N GLU A 46 9.92 21.05 -11.71
CA GLU A 46 11.16 20.50 -12.24
C GLU A 46 12.14 20.27 -11.08
N THR A 47 12.36 19.00 -10.71
CA THR A 47 13.28 18.65 -9.64
C THR A 47 14.71 18.87 -10.14
N LYS A 48 15.30 20.02 -9.79
CA LYS A 48 16.67 20.37 -10.18
C LYS A 48 17.66 19.43 -9.50
N THR A 49 18.45 18.72 -10.31
CA THR A 49 19.46 17.76 -9.83
C THR A 49 20.77 18.49 -9.50
N ALA A 50 21.45 18.12 -8.41
CA ALA A 50 22.78 18.65 -8.11
C ALA A 50 23.82 18.08 -9.09
N LEU A 51 24.41 18.94 -9.91
CA LEU A 51 25.28 18.59 -11.04
C LEU A 51 26.64 19.28 -10.91
N THR A 52 27.71 18.50 -11.08
CA THR A 52 29.08 18.99 -11.24
C THR A 52 29.51 18.81 -12.69
N ILE A 53 30.06 19.85 -13.30
CA ILE A 53 30.58 19.80 -14.66
C ILE A 53 32.09 20.07 -14.64
N ILE A 54 32.86 19.18 -15.26
CA ILE A 54 34.31 19.30 -15.44
C ILE A 54 34.56 19.46 -16.95
N ASN A 55 34.85 20.68 -17.39
CA ASN A 55 35.11 20.99 -18.78
C ASN A 55 36.63 21.04 -19.06
N GLU A 56 37.13 20.07 -19.84
CA GLU A 56 38.52 20.01 -20.33
C GLU A 56 38.61 20.30 -21.85
N ASP A 57 37.46 20.46 -22.52
CA ASP A 57 37.34 20.76 -23.96
C ASP A 57 37.64 22.22 -24.31
N GLY A 58 37.53 23.13 -23.33
CA GLY A 58 37.75 24.55 -23.52
C GLY A 58 36.46 25.32 -23.89
N ASP A 59 36.64 26.51 -24.47
CA ASP A 59 35.55 27.46 -24.73
C ASP A 59 35.05 27.35 -26.19
N HIS A 60 34.41 26.22 -26.50
CA HIS A 60 33.76 25.98 -27.79
C HIS A 60 32.26 26.22 -27.69
N ALA A 61 31.66 26.78 -28.75
CA ALA A 61 30.23 27.11 -28.82
C ALA A 61 29.31 25.96 -28.37
N MET A 62 29.57 24.73 -28.80
CA MET A 62 28.80 23.54 -28.42
C MET A 62 28.91 23.24 -26.93
N THR A 63 30.12 23.16 -26.40
CA THR A 63 30.37 22.85 -24.98
C THR A 63 29.88 23.96 -24.07
N ALA A 64 30.11 25.23 -24.43
CA ALA A 64 29.60 26.38 -23.69
C ALA A 64 28.06 26.39 -23.66
N GLY A 65 27.41 26.08 -24.78
CA GLY A 65 25.95 25.98 -24.86
C GLY A 65 25.39 24.81 -24.06
N LEU A 66 26.03 23.64 -24.08
CA LEU A 66 25.66 22.49 -23.26
C LEU A 66 25.76 22.83 -21.77
N ILE A 67 26.87 23.45 -21.34
CA ILE A 67 27.07 23.84 -19.94
C ILE A 67 25.99 24.83 -19.50
N ALA A 68 25.71 25.86 -20.29
CA ALA A 68 24.68 26.85 -19.97
C ALA A 68 23.29 26.19 -19.85
N TYR A 69 22.92 25.33 -20.79
CA TYR A 69 21.66 24.60 -20.77
C TYR A 69 21.54 23.71 -19.52
N LEU A 70 22.60 22.97 -19.17
CA LEU A 70 22.59 22.14 -17.98
C LEU A 70 22.48 22.98 -16.70
N GLN A 71 23.18 24.11 -16.61
CA GLN A 71 23.16 24.99 -15.42
C GLN A 71 21.80 25.67 -15.18
N GLU A 72 21.04 25.96 -16.23
CA GLU A 72 19.70 26.57 -16.11
C GLU A 72 18.69 25.61 -15.46
N HIS A 73 18.80 24.32 -15.79
CA HIS A 73 17.89 23.24 -15.38
C HIS A 73 18.43 22.36 -14.22
N SER A 74 19.57 22.70 -13.64
CA SER A 74 20.20 21.95 -12.55
C SER A 74 20.70 22.85 -11.41
N VAL A 75 21.06 22.25 -10.27
CA VAL A 75 21.76 22.97 -9.19
C VAL A 75 23.25 22.74 -9.37
N SER A 76 24.01 23.81 -9.56
CA SER A 76 25.47 23.69 -9.70
C SER A 76 26.11 23.26 -8.37
N ALA A 77 26.89 22.18 -8.40
CA ALA A 77 27.70 21.71 -7.29
C ALA A 77 29.17 21.77 -7.68
N GLU A 78 29.95 22.62 -7.00
CA GLU A 78 31.39 22.71 -7.23
C GLU A 78 32.12 21.60 -6.47
N VAL A 79 32.78 20.71 -7.20
CA VAL A 79 33.64 19.66 -6.65
C VAL A 79 34.99 19.77 -7.33
N LYS A 80 36.07 19.67 -6.54
CA LYS A 80 37.43 19.66 -7.08
C LYS A 80 37.60 18.45 -8.01
N ASN A 81 38.31 18.65 -9.11
CA ASN A 81 38.67 17.61 -10.07
C ASN A 81 39.74 16.66 -9.49
N ASP A 82 39.35 15.93 -8.45
CA ASP A 82 40.14 14.92 -7.75
C ASP A 82 39.25 13.70 -7.50
N ARG A 83 39.81 12.50 -7.72
CA ARG A 83 39.04 11.26 -7.68
C ARG A 83 38.44 10.98 -6.31
N GLU A 84 39.16 11.25 -5.23
CA GLU A 84 38.66 11.03 -3.86
C GLU A 84 37.57 12.04 -3.53
N MET A 85 37.78 13.32 -3.88
CA MET A 85 36.79 14.38 -3.67
C MET A 85 35.48 14.14 -4.44
N ILE A 86 35.56 13.63 -5.67
CA ILE A 86 34.38 13.27 -6.47
C ILE A 86 33.61 12.10 -5.81
N GLN A 87 34.33 11.09 -5.32
CA GLN A 87 33.70 9.94 -4.65
C GLN A 87 33.03 10.35 -3.34
N ASP A 88 33.69 11.18 -2.53
CA ASP A 88 33.13 11.71 -1.30
C ASP A 88 31.90 12.59 -1.57
N ALA A 89 31.96 13.46 -2.59
CA ALA A 89 30.84 14.32 -2.95
C ALA A 89 29.61 13.52 -3.40
N LEU A 90 29.81 12.44 -4.17
CA LEU A 90 28.74 11.50 -4.55
C LEU A 90 28.21 10.71 -3.34
N PHE A 91 29.10 10.29 -2.43
CA PHE A 91 28.72 9.54 -1.22
C PHE A 91 27.88 10.39 -0.25
N PHE A 92 28.27 11.64 -0.02
CA PHE A 92 27.56 12.60 0.84
C PHE A 92 26.43 13.34 0.11
N ARG A 93 26.16 13.04 -1.16
CA ARG A 93 25.13 13.69 -2.00
C ARG A 93 25.29 15.21 -2.12
N VAL A 94 26.53 15.68 -2.09
CA VAL A 94 26.86 17.07 -2.46
C VAL A 94 26.63 17.29 -3.96
N THR A 95 26.89 16.25 -4.76
CA THR A 95 26.54 16.17 -6.17
C THR A 95 25.92 14.81 -6.45
N GLU A 96 24.96 14.72 -7.37
CA GLU A 96 24.35 13.45 -7.78
C GLU A 96 24.88 12.97 -9.14
N TYR A 97 25.47 13.88 -9.91
CA TYR A 97 25.98 13.64 -11.25
C TYR A 97 27.24 14.45 -11.49
N VAL A 98 28.28 13.80 -12.01
CA VAL A 98 29.50 14.45 -12.49
C VAL A 98 29.62 14.19 -13.99
N LEU A 99 29.53 15.26 -14.78
CA LEU A 99 29.76 15.24 -16.22
C LEU A 99 31.18 15.74 -16.51
N ARG A 100 31.99 14.92 -17.17
CA ARG A 100 33.32 15.30 -17.66
C ARG A 100 33.30 15.38 -19.18
N ILE A 101 33.73 16.52 -19.69
CA ILE A 101 33.84 16.84 -21.11
C ILE A 101 35.33 16.82 -21.47
N PRO A 102 35.82 15.77 -22.17
CA PRO A 102 37.25 15.60 -22.44
C PRO A 102 37.77 16.61 -23.47
N GLU A 103 39.08 16.86 -23.46
CA GLU A 103 39.76 17.74 -24.42
C GLU A 103 39.53 17.26 -25.87
N GLY A 104 39.10 18.17 -26.76
CA GLY A 104 38.86 17.89 -28.17
C GLY A 104 37.51 17.20 -28.45
N PHE A 105 36.61 17.13 -27.47
CA PHE A 105 35.24 16.66 -27.63
C PHE A 105 34.50 17.42 -28.73
N SER A 106 34.52 18.76 -28.70
CA SER A 106 33.78 19.57 -29.69
C SER A 106 34.29 19.39 -31.12
N GLU A 107 35.59 19.24 -31.30
CA GLU A 107 36.21 19.10 -32.62
C GLU A 107 35.99 17.71 -33.24
N ASN A 108 35.85 16.68 -32.40
CA ASN A 108 35.68 15.28 -32.83
C ASN A 108 34.24 14.79 -32.78
N PHE A 109 33.30 15.63 -32.33
CA PHE A 109 31.88 15.29 -32.28
C PHE A 109 31.34 14.92 -33.68
N GLY A 110 30.76 13.73 -33.80
CA GLY A 110 30.23 13.21 -35.07
C GLY A 110 31.27 12.73 -36.11
N ARG A 111 32.55 12.58 -35.75
CA ARG A 111 33.60 12.02 -36.64
C ARG A 111 33.98 10.59 -36.27
N ASP A 112 34.61 9.86 -37.19
CA ASP A 112 35.23 8.56 -36.91
C ASP A 112 36.31 8.72 -35.83
N GLY A 113 36.09 8.14 -34.64
CA GLY A 113 36.91 8.37 -33.45
C GLY A 113 36.30 9.31 -32.40
N GLU A 114 34.97 9.50 -32.43
CA GLU A 114 34.20 10.32 -31.48
C GLU A 114 34.62 10.11 -30.01
N LEU A 115 35.04 11.19 -29.36
CA LEU A 115 35.25 11.22 -27.91
C LEU A 115 33.89 11.24 -27.23
N SER A 116 33.67 10.35 -26.28
CA SER A 116 32.43 10.30 -25.49
C SER A 116 32.54 11.14 -24.23
N LEU A 117 31.45 11.80 -23.85
CA LEU A 117 31.33 12.39 -22.51
C LEU A 117 31.47 11.30 -21.44
N GLU A 118 32.21 11.61 -20.38
CA GLU A 118 32.40 10.72 -19.25
C GLU A 118 31.41 11.08 -18.12
N LYS A 119 30.71 10.06 -17.61
CA LYS A 119 29.73 10.20 -16.53
C LYS A 119 30.19 9.43 -15.30
N THR A 120 30.14 10.10 -14.15
CA THR A 120 30.17 9.44 -12.83
C THR A 120 28.95 9.87 -12.03
N ALA A 121 28.06 8.95 -11.69
CA ALA A 121 26.82 9.25 -10.98
C ALA A 121 26.42 8.14 -10.02
N ILE A 122 25.49 8.45 -9.11
CA ILE A 122 24.85 7.45 -8.26
C ILE A 122 23.98 6.54 -9.15
N GLY A 123 24.27 5.23 -9.16
CA GLY A 123 23.58 4.27 -10.03
C GLY A 123 22.06 4.25 -9.80
N GLN A 124 21.29 4.30 -10.89
CA GLN A 124 19.82 4.26 -10.92
C GLN A 124 19.09 5.40 -10.16
N SER A 125 19.74 6.55 -9.91
CA SER A 125 19.01 7.71 -9.39
C SER A 125 18.17 8.39 -10.48
N PHE A 126 16.99 8.89 -10.11
CA PHE A 126 16.11 9.65 -11.02
C PHE A 126 16.83 10.85 -11.64
N GLY A 127 17.56 11.63 -10.81
CA GLY A 127 18.35 12.77 -11.26
C GLY A 127 19.40 12.39 -12.31
N SER A 128 20.02 11.21 -12.19
CA SER A 128 21.02 10.78 -13.16
C SER A 128 20.46 10.42 -14.54
N VAL A 129 19.24 9.88 -14.60
CA VAL A 129 18.53 9.57 -15.84
C VAL A 129 18.00 10.85 -16.48
N TYR A 130 17.56 11.80 -15.65
CA TYR A 130 17.09 13.09 -16.09
C TYR A 130 18.20 13.92 -16.74
N VAL A 131 19.36 14.04 -16.09
CA VAL A 131 20.55 14.71 -16.66
C VAL A 131 21.03 14.02 -17.94
N ASP A 132 21.04 12.67 -18.00
CA ASP A 132 21.36 11.96 -19.25
C ASP A 132 20.41 12.36 -20.39
N SER A 133 19.12 12.47 -20.08
CA SER A 133 18.11 12.87 -21.07
C SER A 133 18.34 14.29 -21.56
N MET A 134 18.72 15.22 -20.68
CA MET A 134 19.10 16.59 -21.03
C MET A 134 20.34 16.64 -21.93
N VAL A 135 21.42 15.95 -21.54
CA VAL A 135 22.66 15.87 -22.34
C VAL A 135 22.38 15.28 -23.72
N ASN A 136 21.66 14.17 -23.79
CA ASN A 136 21.32 13.52 -25.05
C ASN A 136 20.41 14.40 -25.91
N ARG A 137 19.44 15.10 -25.31
CA ARG A 137 18.56 16.04 -26.03
C ARG A 137 19.40 17.14 -26.68
N TYR A 138 20.31 17.74 -25.93
CA TYR A 138 21.19 18.79 -26.45
C TYR A 138 22.08 18.30 -27.60
N LEU A 139 22.83 17.22 -27.38
CA LEU A 139 23.77 16.69 -28.36
C LEU A 139 23.08 16.18 -29.63
N ASN A 140 21.91 15.54 -29.50
CA ASN A 140 21.15 15.07 -30.66
C ASN A 140 20.60 16.25 -31.48
N THR A 141 20.06 17.29 -30.83
CA THR A 141 19.61 18.50 -31.53
C THR A 141 20.79 19.19 -32.23
N TRP A 142 21.94 19.29 -31.57
CA TRP A 142 23.17 19.82 -32.19
C TRP A 142 23.58 19.00 -33.42
N ARG A 143 23.61 17.67 -33.30
CA ARG A 143 23.95 16.75 -34.39
C ARG A 143 23.03 16.93 -35.60
N VAL A 144 21.72 17.05 -35.37
CA VAL A 144 20.73 17.28 -36.43
C VAL A 144 21.02 18.59 -37.16
N TYR A 145 21.30 19.68 -36.43
CA TYR A 145 21.68 20.95 -37.06
C TYR A 145 23.01 20.83 -37.80
N GLN A 146 24.01 20.18 -37.24
CA GLN A 146 25.31 19.97 -37.88
C GLN A 146 25.20 19.20 -39.20
N GLU A 147 24.35 18.16 -39.26
CA GLU A 147 24.10 17.37 -40.48
C GLU A 147 23.32 18.15 -41.54
N LEU A 148 22.38 19.01 -41.12
CA LEU A 148 21.55 19.81 -42.02
C LEU A 148 22.21 21.11 -42.50
N ALA A 149 23.19 21.62 -41.75
CA ALA A 149 23.61 23.02 -41.88
C ALA A 149 24.77 23.31 -42.84
N GLY A 150 25.46 22.31 -43.39
CA GLY A 150 26.63 22.58 -44.26
C GLY A 150 27.67 23.48 -43.57
N ASP A 151 28.17 24.54 -44.24
CA ASP A 151 29.20 25.47 -43.74
C ASP A 151 28.68 26.54 -42.73
N MET A 152 27.60 26.28 -41.97
CA MET A 152 27.19 27.23 -40.92
C MET A 152 28.22 27.33 -39.81
N ALA A 153 28.46 28.56 -39.33
CA ALA A 153 29.29 28.80 -38.18
C ALA A 153 28.69 28.13 -36.91
N PRO A 154 29.51 27.53 -36.03
CA PRO A 154 29.07 26.88 -34.80
C PRO A 154 28.19 27.76 -33.90
N ASP A 155 28.46 29.07 -33.83
CA ASP A 155 27.67 30.01 -33.02
C ASP A 155 26.22 30.11 -33.49
N LYS A 156 25.99 29.98 -34.80
CA LYS A 156 24.64 30.01 -35.38
C LYS A 156 23.89 28.71 -35.11
N ILE A 157 24.61 27.58 -35.09
CA ILE A 157 24.05 26.29 -34.69
C ILE A 157 23.63 26.35 -33.22
N GLN A 158 24.47 26.92 -32.36
CA GLN A 158 24.15 27.10 -30.94
C GLN A 158 22.88 27.92 -30.72
N GLU A 159 22.68 28.99 -31.48
CA GLU A 159 21.46 29.81 -31.41
C GLU A 159 20.19 29.00 -31.74
N TYR A 160 20.21 28.22 -32.82
CA TYR A 160 19.06 27.37 -33.19
C TYR A 160 18.82 26.22 -32.22
N VAL A 161 19.88 25.58 -31.73
CA VAL A 161 19.80 24.53 -30.72
C VAL A 161 19.16 25.08 -29.45
N LYS A 162 19.56 26.27 -29.01
CA LYS A 162 18.96 26.94 -27.85
C LYS A 162 17.48 27.21 -28.07
N GLU A 163 17.10 27.83 -29.19
CA GLU A 163 15.71 28.15 -29.51
C GLU A 163 14.80 26.92 -29.51
N ASP A 164 15.26 25.79 -30.05
CA ASP A 164 14.45 24.58 -30.13
C ASP A 164 14.34 23.82 -28.81
N ILE A 165 15.37 23.87 -27.97
CA ILE A 165 15.40 23.19 -26.67
C ILE A 165 14.61 23.96 -25.62
N GLU A 166 14.50 25.28 -25.74
CA GLU A 166 13.66 26.16 -24.90
C GLU A 166 12.15 26.04 -25.21
N LYS A 167 11.76 25.39 -26.31
CA LYS A 167 10.35 25.14 -26.61
C LYS A 167 9.77 24.10 -25.65
N GLU A 168 9.10 24.58 -24.61
CA GLU A 168 8.36 23.73 -23.69
C GLU A 168 6.96 23.40 -24.26
N ALA A 169 6.62 22.11 -24.26
CA ALA A 169 5.23 21.69 -24.40
C ALA A 169 4.61 21.64 -23.01
N ALA A 170 3.45 22.27 -22.83
CA ALA A 170 2.68 22.13 -21.60
C ALA A 170 2.22 20.66 -21.46
N VAL A 171 2.95 19.88 -20.66
CA VAL A 171 2.57 18.52 -20.32
C VAL A 171 1.74 18.57 -19.04
N SER A 172 0.44 18.38 -19.17
CA SER A 172 -0.37 17.98 -18.02
C SER A 172 -0.19 16.49 -17.80
N LEU A 173 0.26 16.10 -16.61
CA LEU A 173 0.05 14.73 -16.16
C LEU A 173 -1.46 14.51 -16.14
N GLY A 174 -1.93 13.55 -16.94
CA GLY A 174 -3.33 13.14 -16.93
C GLY A 174 -3.68 12.54 -15.58
N SER A 175 -4.00 13.38 -14.60
CA SER A 175 -4.73 12.97 -13.42
C SER A 175 -6.15 12.67 -13.88
N GLY A 176 -6.49 11.39 -14.08
CA GLY A 176 -7.88 10.99 -14.22
C GLY A 176 -8.64 11.42 -12.96
N ASP A 177 -9.37 12.54 -13.02
CA ASP A 177 -10.40 13.02 -12.09
C ASP A 177 -10.24 12.76 -10.56
N THR A 178 -9.02 12.65 -10.04
CA THR A 178 -8.76 12.51 -8.60
C THR A 178 -7.79 13.55 -8.06
N SER A 179 -7.82 14.77 -8.60
CA SER A 179 -7.24 15.95 -7.95
C SER A 179 -8.13 16.41 -6.78
N GLU A 180 -8.15 15.61 -5.71
CA GLU A 180 -8.34 16.13 -4.37
C GLU A 180 -7.17 15.62 -3.53
N ASN A 181 -6.26 16.56 -3.21
CA ASN A 181 -5.14 16.45 -2.28
C ASN A 181 -5.57 15.82 -0.95
N HIS A 182 -5.56 14.49 -0.89
CA HIS A 182 -5.45 13.75 0.36
C HIS A 182 -4.24 12.86 0.15
N GLY A 183 -3.16 13.09 0.90
CA GLY A 183 -1.88 12.36 0.80
C GLY A 183 -1.93 10.86 1.13
N TYR A 184 -3.10 10.21 0.95
CA TYR A 184 -3.40 8.82 1.25
C TYR A 184 -4.38 8.22 0.25
N SER A 185 -3.98 7.13 -0.40
CA SER A 185 -4.89 6.34 -1.23
C SER A 185 -5.98 5.68 -0.37
N MET A 186 -7.17 5.55 -0.95
CA MET A 186 -8.29 4.85 -0.32
C MET A 186 -7.91 3.39 -0.02
N SER A 187 -7.12 2.78 -0.89
CA SER A 187 -6.59 1.42 -0.72
C SER A 187 -5.78 1.26 0.57
N TYR A 188 -4.92 2.23 0.92
CA TYR A 188 -4.14 2.20 2.16
C TYR A 188 -5.06 2.18 3.40
N TYR A 189 -6.09 3.03 3.41
CA TYR A 189 -7.08 3.03 4.49
C TYR A 189 -7.77 1.68 4.64
N PHE A 190 -8.26 1.09 3.53
CA PHE A 190 -8.92 -0.21 3.57
C PHE A 190 -7.92 -1.32 3.97
N ASN A 191 -6.66 -1.26 3.55
CA ASN A 191 -5.62 -2.18 3.99
C ASN A 191 -5.41 -2.11 5.51
N MET A 192 -5.34 -0.90 6.08
CA MET A 192 -5.28 -0.70 7.54
C MET A 192 -6.56 -1.20 8.24
N ALA A 193 -7.72 -1.10 7.60
CA ALA A 193 -8.99 -1.60 8.14
C ALA A 193 -9.03 -3.13 8.30
N ALA A 194 -8.10 -3.86 7.67
CA ALA A 194 -7.90 -5.30 7.95
C ALA A 194 -7.61 -5.53 9.44
N TYR A 195 -6.76 -4.68 10.04
CA TYR A 195 -6.35 -4.81 11.43
C TYR A 195 -7.52 -4.58 12.37
N SER A 196 -8.29 -3.49 12.19
CA SER A 196 -9.46 -3.20 13.01
C SER A 196 -10.49 -4.31 12.91
N THR A 197 -10.76 -4.78 11.70
CA THR A 197 -11.75 -5.84 11.42
C THR A 197 -11.35 -7.14 12.11
N LEU A 198 -10.12 -7.62 11.90
CA LEU A 198 -9.60 -8.83 12.54
C LEU A 198 -9.64 -8.72 14.07
N SER A 199 -9.03 -7.68 14.61
CA SER A 199 -8.82 -7.56 16.05
C SER A 199 -10.13 -7.39 16.82
N VAL A 200 -11.01 -6.48 16.37
CA VAL A 200 -12.28 -6.15 17.02
C VAL A 200 -13.26 -7.33 16.96
N ILE A 201 -13.35 -8.01 15.81
CA ILE A 201 -14.25 -9.15 15.66
C ILE A 201 -13.72 -10.35 16.46
N ILE A 202 -12.43 -10.69 16.34
CA ILE A 202 -11.87 -11.83 17.09
C ILE A 202 -12.04 -11.62 18.59
N ILE A 203 -11.67 -10.45 19.12
CA ILE A 203 -11.77 -10.21 20.55
C ILE A 203 -13.21 -10.11 21.03
N GLY A 204 -14.08 -9.42 20.29
CA GLY A 204 -15.49 -9.25 20.65
C GLY A 204 -16.24 -10.59 20.69
N VAL A 205 -16.04 -11.42 19.67
CA VAL A 205 -16.62 -12.78 19.61
C VAL A 205 -16.05 -13.64 20.74
N CYS A 206 -14.73 -13.62 20.97
CA CYS A 206 -14.12 -14.40 22.05
C CYS A 206 -14.66 -14.03 23.44
N ILE A 207 -14.78 -12.73 23.75
CA ILE A 207 -15.30 -12.25 25.04
C ILE A 207 -16.74 -12.74 25.25
N VAL A 208 -17.60 -12.54 24.25
CA VAL A 208 -19.02 -12.84 24.39
C VAL A 208 -19.25 -14.35 24.38
N MET A 209 -18.77 -15.05 23.36
CA MET A 209 -18.97 -16.51 23.22
C MET A 209 -18.22 -17.28 24.31
N GLY A 210 -17.03 -16.83 24.73
CA GLY A 210 -16.31 -17.40 25.86
C GLY A 210 -17.10 -17.34 27.16
N SER A 211 -17.92 -16.31 27.36
CA SER A 211 -18.82 -16.21 28.52
C SER A 211 -19.92 -17.27 28.46
N PHE A 212 -20.50 -17.54 27.28
CA PHE A 212 -21.52 -18.58 27.07
C PHE A 212 -20.96 -20.02 27.15
N TYR A 213 -19.65 -20.19 26.96
CA TYR A 213 -18.99 -21.50 27.08
C TYR A 213 -18.47 -21.81 28.48
N GLN A 214 -18.63 -20.91 29.45
CA GLN A 214 -18.32 -21.21 30.85
C GLN A 214 -19.15 -22.39 31.35
N LYS A 215 -18.49 -23.32 32.05
CA LYS A 215 -19.06 -24.61 32.46
C LYS A 215 -20.37 -24.46 33.25
N ASP A 216 -20.40 -23.56 34.22
CA ASP A 216 -21.58 -23.36 35.09
C ASP A 216 -22.74 -22.71 34.35
N LEU A 217 -22.46 -21.71 33.51
CA LEU A 217 -23.49 -21.07 32.70
C LEU A 217 -24.04 -22.05 31.66
N LYS A 218 -23.18 -22.84 31.02
CA LYS A 218 -23.58 -23.89 30.06
C LYS A 218 -24.46 -24.95 30.71
N ARG A 219 -24.10 -25.43 31.92
CA ARG A 219 -24.92 -26.40 32.68
C ARG A 219 -26.29 -25.83 33.04
N ARG A 220 -26.36 -24.58 33.51
CA ARG A 220 -27.64 -23.90 33.81
C ARG A 220 -28.52 -23.75 32.57
N ILE A 221 -27.92 -23.39 31.43
CA ILE A 221 -28.63 -23.28 30.14
C ILE A 221 -29.19 -24.64 29.69
N GLN A 222 -28.44 -25.73 29.89
CA GLN A 222 -28.89 -27.08 29.53
C GLN A 222 -30.11 -27.54 30.32
N CYS A 223 -30.31 -27.03 31.54
CA CYS A 223 -31.52 -27.27 32.33
C CYS A 223 -32.71 -26.36 31.92
N SER A 224 -32.52 -25.43 30.97
CA SER A 224 -33.59 -24.53 30.51
C SER A 224 -34.43 -25.18 29.40
N PRO A 225 -35.71 -24.78 29.21
CA PRO A 225 -36.56 -25.34 28.15
C PRO A 225 -36.17 -24.88 26.73
N ILE A 226 -35.04 -24.19 26.56
CA ILE A 226 -34.57 -23.71 25.25
C ILE A 226 -33.72 -24.81 24.59
N ARG A 227 -34.13 -25.24 23.39
CA ARG A 227 -33.32 -26.12 22.54
C ARG A 227 -31.97 -25.48 22.24
N THR A 228 -30.88 -26.24 22.38
CA THR A 228 -29.50 -25.78 22.11
C THR A 228 -29.33 -25.25 20.69
N THR A 229 -30.01 -25.84 19.71
CA THR A 229 -30.02 -25.37 18.32
C THR A 229 -30.58 -23.95 18.20
N LYS A 230 -31.73 -23.68 18.83
CA LYS A 230 -32.35 -22.34 18.84
C LYS A 230 -31.42 -21.31 19.49
N MET A 231 -30.76 -21.67 20.58
CA MET A 231 -29.77 -20.78 21.21
C MET A 231 -28.58 -20.49 20.29
N ASN A 232 -28.01 -21.52 19.66
CA ASN A 232 -26.87 -21.36 18.75
C ASN A 232 -27.22 -20.49 17.54
N VAL A 233 -28.44 -20.61 16.98
CA VAL A 233 -28.92 -19.73 15.90
C VAL A 233 -29.02 -18.28 16.36
N ILE A 234 -29.55 -18.02 17.56
CA ILE A 234 -29.62 -16.67 18.12
C ILE A 234 -28.22 -16.09 18.34
N LEU A 235 -27.28 -16.88 18.86
CA LEU A 235 -25.89 -16.46 19.05
C LEU A 235 -25.18 -16.20 17.71
N ALA A 236 -25.37 -17.08 16.72
CA ALA A 236 -24.82 -16.88 15.37
C ALA A 236 -25.35 -15.58 14.74
N GLY A 237 -26.66 -15.33 14.82
CA GLY A 237 -27.26 -14.08 14.35
C GLY A 237 -26.73 -12.84 15.09
N ALA A 238 -26.53 -12.93 16.41
CA ALA A 238 -25.96 -11.83 17.19
C ALA A 238 -24.48 -11.54 16.82
N ASN A 239 -23.70 -12.58 16.56
CA ASN A 239 -22.32 -12.45 16.08
C ASN A 239 -22.28 -11.84 14.67
N LEU A 240 -23.21 -12.22 13.78
CA LEU A 240 -23.32 -11.64 12.44
C LEU A 240 -23.68 -10.14 12.51
N ILE A 241 -24.64 -9.75 13.35
CA ILE A 241 -25.01 -8.35 13.58
C ILE A 241 -23.82 -7.57 14.14
N PHE A 242 -23.07 -8.16 15.08
CA PHE A 242 -21.86 -7.53 15.62
C PHE A 242 -20.79 -7.32 14.54
N ALA A 243 -20.49 -8.34 13.73
CA ALA A 243 -19.55 -8.23 12.62
C ALA A 243 -19.99 -7.16 11.60
N PHE A 244 -21.28 -7.12 11.26
CA PHE A 244 -21.83 -6.10 10.39
C PHE A 244 -21.72 -4.69 11.00
N ALA A 245 -21.88 -4.54 12.32
CA ALA A 245 -21.68 -3.25 12.99
C ALA A 245 -20.22 -2.79 12.92
N VAL A 246 -19.25 -3.72 13.01
CA VAL A 246 -17.82 -3.40 12.83
C VAL A 246 -17.52 -3.01 11.38
N PHE A 247 -18.09 -3.72 10.40
CA PHE A 247 -18.03 -3.35 8.99
C PHE A 247 -18.57 -1.93 8.76
N ALA A 248 -19.80 -1.67 9.21
CA ALA A 248 -20.44 -0.36 9.06
C ALA A 248 -19.66 0.76 9.78
N LEU A 249 -19.04 0.47 10.92
CA LEU A 249 -18.19 1.41 11.63
C LEU A 249 -16.94 1.77 10.82
N ASN A 250 -16.30 0.80 10.16
CA ASN A 250 -15.19 1.10 9.25
C ASN A 250 -15.68 1.97 8.08
N ILE A 251 -16.80 1.63 7.43
CA ILE A 251 -17.36 2.49 6.37
C ILE A 251 -17.66 3.91 6.87
N LEU A 252 -18.18 4.05 8.09
CA LEU A 252 -18.42 5.36 8.70
C LEU A 252 -17.13 6.15 8.89
N VAL A 253 -16.07 5.52 9.40
CA VAL A 253 -14.75 6.18 9.56
C VAL A 253 -14.20 6.58 8.20
N GLY A 254 -14.26 5.69 7.21
CA GLY A 254 -13.83 5.99 5.85
C GLY A 254 -14.63 7.14 5.22
N PHE A 255 -15.94 7.22 5.48
CA PHE A 255 -16.78 8.34 5.05
C PHE A 255 -16.38 9.67 5.72
N VAL A 256 -15.98 9.64 7.00
CA VAL A 256 -15.48 10.85 7.68
C VAL A 256 -14.16 11.33 7.07
N ILE A 257 -13.30 10.42 6.60
CA ILE A 257 -11.99 10.75 6.01
C ILE A 257 -12.11 11.17 4.54
N PHE A 258 -12.87 10.43 3.73
CA PHE A 258 -12.91 10.59 2.27
C PHE A 258 -14.24 11.15 1.74
N GLY A 259 -15.19 11.47 2.60
CA GLY A 259 -16.51 11.98 2.22
C GLY A 259 -17.22 11.06 1.24
N ARG A 260 -17.76 11.63 0.16
CA ARG A 260 -18.50 10.89 -0.87
C ARG A 260 -17.63 9.97 -1.72
N LYS A 261 -16.30 10.15 -1.73
CA LYS A 261 -15.38 9.34 -2.54
C LYS A 261 -15.46 7.86 -2.20
N ILE A 262 -15.81 7.50 -0.96
CA ILE A 262 -16.00 6.10 -0.54
C ILE A 262 -17.11 5.38 -1.32
N PHE A 263 -18.03 6.13 -1.93
CA PHE A 263 -19.10 5.60 -2.77
C PHE A 263 -18.80 5.73 -4.28
N SER A 264 -17.56 6.03 -4.65
CA SER A 264 -17.07 5.85 -6.02
C SER A 264 -17.09 4.38 -6.42
N THR A 265 -16.94 4.07 -7.71
CA THR A 265 -16.84 2.69 -8.19
C THR A 265 -15.75 1.90 -7.45
N ALA A 266 -14.54 2.47 -7.33
CA ALA A 266 -13.43 1.90 -6.54
C ALA A 266 -13.84 1.65 -5.08
N GLY A 267 -14.43 2.67 -4.45
CA GLY A 267 -14.85 2.61 -3.05
C GLY A 267 -15.93 1.55 -2.80
N ILE A 268 -16.88 1.36 -3.74
CA ILE A 268 -17.90 0.31 -3.66
C ILE A 268 -17.24 -1.08 -3.73
N PHE A 269 -16.27 -1.28 -4.61
CA PHE A 269 -15.53 -2.54 -4.66
C PHE A 269 -14.72 -2.78 -3.38
N MET A 270 -14.01 -1.78 -2.86
CA MET A 270 -13.30 -1.91 -1.57
C MET A 270 -14.26 -2.16 -0.39
N CYS A 271 -15.45 -1.55 -0.38
CA CYS A 271 -16.48 -1.84 0.61
C CYS A 271 -16.98 -3.29 0.51
N LEU A 272 -17.20 -3.79 -0.71
CA LEU A 272 -17.59 -5.18 -0.94
C LEU A 272 -16.49 -6.14 -0.47
N ASN A 273 -15.22 -5.83 -0.79
CA ASN A 273 -14.07 -6.58 -0.33
C ASN A 273 -14.03 -6.67 1.21
N LEU A 274 -14.15 -5.54 1.90
CA LEU A 274 -14.18 -5.47 3.36
C LEU A 274 -15.36 -6.26 3.95
N PHE A 275 -16.52 -6.28 3.27
CA PHE A 275 -17.66 -7.07 3.68
C PHE A 275 -17.37 -8.58 3.62
N ILE A 276 -16.78 -9.06 2.52
CA ILE A 276 -16.40 -10.48 2.36
C ILE A 276 -15.33 -10.84 3.41
N PHE A 277 -14.32 -10.00 3.56
CA PHE A 277 -13.27 -10.16 4.57
C PHE A 277 -13.80 -10.19 6.00
N THR A 278 -14.85 -9.41 6.30
CA THR A 278 -15.56 -9.42 7.59
C THR A 278 -16.19 -10.79 7.88
N ILE A 279 -16.76 -11.46 6.87
CA ILE A 279 -17.35 -12.80 7.01
C ILE A 279 -16.24 -13.84 7.23
N ALA A 280 -15.11 -13.74 6.52
CA ALA A 280 -13.95 -14.59 6.74
C ALA A 280 -13.40 -14.43 8.16
N THR A 281 -13.27 -13.19 8.62
CA THR A 281 -12.86 -12.85 9.99
C THR A 281 -13.80 -13.40 11.05
N LEU A 282 -15.12 -13.28 10.83
CA LEU A 282 -16.12 -13.87 11.71
C LEU A 282 -15.94 -15.39 11.82
N SER A 283 -15.66 -16.06 10.70
CA SER A 283 -15.40 -17.50 10.67
C SER A 283 -14.15 -17.87 11.48
N ILE A 284 -13.06 -17.10 11.33
CA ILE A 284 -11.83 -17.24 12.13
C ILE A 284 -12.14 -17.08 13.62
N SER A 285 -12.85 -16.02 14.01
CA SER A 285 -13.17 -15.75 15.41
C SER A 285 -13.99 -16.87 16.08
N MET A 286 -14.92 -17.48 15.34
CA MET A 286 -15.70 -18.63 15.77
C MET A 286 -14.82 -19.86 15.99
N LEU A 287 -13.83 -20.09 15.13
CA LEU A 287 -12.85 -21.17 15.31
C LEU A 287 -11.97 -20.91 16.54
N VAL A 288 -11.45 -19.68 16.70
CA VAL A 288 -10.57 -19.29 17.81
C VAL A 288 -11.25 -19.51 19.15
N VAL A 289 -12.50 -19.05 19.32
CA VAL A 289 -13.21 -19.21 20.61
C VAL A 289 -13.51 -20.68 20.95
N LEU A 290 -13.58 -21.56 19.95
CA LEU A 290 -13.67 -22.99 20.18
C LEU A 290 -12.33 -23.55 20.65
N VAL A 291 -11.22 -23.23 20.00
CA VAL A 291 -9.91 -23.82 20.34
C VAL A 291 -9.36 -23.25 21.66
N VAL A 292 -9.54 -21.95 21.89
CA VAL A 292 -8.87 -21.21 22.97
C VAL A 292 -9.82 -20.95 24.14
N LYS A 293 -9.51 -21.54 25.30
CA LYS A 293 -10.43 -21.59 26.45
C LYS A 293 -10.23 -20.51 27.51
N SER A 294 -9.01 -20.04 27.74
CA SER A 294 -8.74 -19.04 28.78
C SER A 294 -8.83 -17.63 28.20
N LYS A 295 -9.30 -16.67 29.02
CA LYS A 295 -9.38 -15.26 28.60
C LYS A 295 -8.03 -14.69 28.17
N ALA A 296 -6.96 -15.04 28.91
CA ALA A 296 -5.60 -14.63 28.59
C ALA A 296 -5.16 -15.16 27.22
N ALA A 297 -5.40 -16.45 26.94
CA ALA A 297 -5.05 -17.03 25.65
C ALA A 297 -5.92 -16.49 24.51
N GLN A 298 -7.19 -16.15 24.77
CA GLN A 298 -8.07 -15.50 23.78
C GLN A 298 -7.56 -14.11 23.39
N ASN A 299 -7.13 -13.30 24.38
CA ASN A 299 -6.48 -12.02 24.12
C ASN A 299 -5.19 -12.17 23.32
N ALA A 300 -4.34 -13.14 23.68
CA ALA A 300 -3.10 -13.41 22.96
C ALA A 300 -3.40 -13.85 21.51
N ALA A 301 -4.34 -14.77 21.32
CA ALA A 301 -4.75 -15.25 20.00
C ALA A 301 -5.32 -14.12 19.14
N ALA A 302 -6.15 -13.23 19.69
CA ALA A 302 -6.64 -12.06 18.97
C ALA A 302 -5.49 -11.21 18.45
N ASN A 303 -4.57 -10.78 19.32
CA ASN A 303 -3.43 -9.94 18.92
C ASN A 303 -2.53 -10.64 17.90
N THR A 304 -2.12 -11.88 18.16
CA THR A 304 -1.17 -12.60 17.30
C THR A 304 -1.78 -12.89 15.92
N ILE A 305 -3.04 -13.31 15.85
CA ILE A 305 -3.70 -13.58 14.57
C ILE A 305 -3.90 -12.29 13.80
N SER A 306 -4.40 -11.23 14.45
CA SER A 306 -4.64 -9.95 13.79
C SER A 306 -3.36 -9.32 13.26
N LEU A 307 -2.35 -9.16 14.11
CA LEU A 307 -1.06 -8.58 13.71
C LEU A 307 -0.34 -9.48 12.70
N GLY A 308 -0.31 -10.79 12.95
CA GLY A 308 0.36 -11.75 12.07
C GLY A 308 -0.23 -11.75 10.66
N MET A 309 -1.57 -11.80 10.53
CA MET A 309 -2.22 -11.74 9.22
C MET A 309 -2.05 -10.38 8.55
N CYS A 310 -2.05 -9.27 9.29
CA CYS A 310 -1.83 -7.94 8.71
C CYS A 310 -0.39 -7.74 8.22
N PHE A 311 0.61 -8.23 8.96
CA PHE A 311 2.01 -8.18 8.51
C PHE A 311 2.24 -9.08 7.30
N LEU A 312 1.85 -10.35 7.38
CA LEU A 312 2.05 -11.31 6.29
C LEU A 312 1.24 -10.93 5.04
N GLY A 313 -0.01 -10.51 5.24
CA GLY A 313 -0.91 -10.10 4.17
C GLY A 313 -0.49 -8.80 3.49
N GLY A 314 0.37 -8.01 4.11
CA GLY A 314 0.92 -6.78 3.53
C GLY A 314 0.11 -5.52 3.80
N ALA A 315 -0.63 -5.47 4.90
CA ALA A 315 -1.34 -4.27 5.32
C ALA A 315 -0.32 -3.25 5.79
N PHE A 316 0.54 -3.64 6.74
CA PHE A 316 1.57 -2.76 7.32
C PHE A 316 2.82 -2.61 6.45
N VAL A 317 3.08 -3.57 5.56
CA VAL A 317 4.22 -3.56 4.63
C VAL A 317 3.68 -3.87 3.24
N PRO A 318 3.80 -2.96 2.25
CA PRO A 318 3.29 -3.20 0.92
C PRO A 318 3.73 -4.55 0.34
N GLN A 319 2.78 -5.28 -0.27
CA GLN A 319 3.02 -6.65 -0.73
C GLN A 319 4.19 -6.75 -1.72
N PHE A 320 4.47 -5.73 -2.51
CA PHE A 320 5.59 -5.74 -3.47
C PHE A 320 6.97 -5.78 -2.78
N LEU A 321 7.08 -5.30 -1.53
CA LEU A 321 8.30 -5.36 -0.72
C LEU A 321 8.50 -6.70 -0.02
N LEU A 322 7.48 -7.57 0.00
CA LEU A 322 7.57 -8.89 0.62
C LEU A 322 8.31 -9.86 -0.32
N GLY A 323 9.23 -10.64 0.25
CA GLY A 323 9.88 -11.73 -0.47
C GLY A 323 8.92 -12.87 -0.83
N ASP A 324 9.25 -13.66 -1.85
CA ASP A 324 8.35 -14.66 -2.43
C ASP A 324 7.91 -15.73 -1.43
N SER A 325 8.81 -16.17 -0.53
CA SER A 325 8.47 -17.13 0.53
C SER A 325 7.40 -16.59 1.48
N ILE A 326 7.45 -15.28 1.79
CA ILE A 326 6.45 -14.64 2.66
C ILE A 326 5.13 -14.52 1.92
N LYS A 327 5.13 -14.11 0.65
CA LYS A 327 3.92 -14.06 -0.20
C LYS A 327 3.25 -15.43 -0.31
N LEU A 328 4.03 -16.49 -0.51
CA LEU A 328 3.52 -17.86 -0.58
C LEU A 328 2.83 -18.26 0.73
N LEU A 329 3.48 -18.03 1.89
CA LEU A 329 2.88 -18.34 3.19
C LEU A 329 1.63 -17.48 3.45
N ALA A 330 1.69 -16.19 3.13
CA ALA A 330 0.60 -15.25 3.31
C ALA A 330 -0.64 -15.62 2.48
N SER A 331 -0.46 -16.21 1.29
CA SER A 331 -1.55 -16.66 0.43
C SER A 331 -2.47 -17.71 1.07
N PHE A 332 -2.03 -18.36 2.15
CA PHE A 332 -2.87 -19.24 2.98
C PHE A 332 -3.72 -18.49 4.02
N THR A 333 -3.85 -17.17 3.89
CA THR A 333 -4.66 -16.33 4.78
C THR A 333 -5.62 -15.46 3.97
N PRO A 334 -6.84 -15.18 4.46
CA PRO A 334 -7.76 -14.28 3.77
C PRO A 334 -7.23 -12.84 3.71
N ALA A 335 -6.38 -12.43 4.66
CA ALA A 335 -5.84 -11.07 4.68
C ALA A 335 -4.99 -10.76 3.45
N TYR A 336 -4.18 -11.71 2.98
CA TYR A 336 -3.37 -11.54 1.76
C TYR A 336 -4.24 -11.21 0.54
N TRP A 337 -5.33 -11.95 0.36
CA TRP A 337 -6.24 -11.76 -0.77
C TRP A 337 -7.03 -10.46 -0.66
N TYR A 338 -7.46 -10.10 0.55
CA TYR A 338 -8.11 -8.82 0.83
C TYR A 338 -7.22 -7.63 0.44
N ILE A 339 -5.95 -7.65 0.86
CA ILE A 339 -5.00 -6.57 0.57
C ILE A 339 -4.63 -6.54 -0.91
N LYS A 340 -4.45 -7.72 -1.52
CA LYS A 340 -4.19 -7.83 -2.95
C LYS A 340 -5.33 -7.22 -3.77
N ALA A 341 -6.59 -7.54 -3.44
CA ALA A 341 -7.75 -6.97 -4.11
C ALA A 341 -7.81 -5.44 -3.97
N ASN A 342 -7.57 -4.89 -2.78
CA ASN A 342 -7.56 -3.43 -2.59
C ASN A 342 -6.47 -2.75 -3.44
N ASN A 343 -5.27 -3.34 -3.50
CA ASN A 343 -4.18 -2.81 -4.31
C ASN A 343 -4.52 -2.89 -5.81
N GLU A 344 -5.13 -3.98 -6.27
CA GLU A 344 -5.58 -4.11 -7.66
C GLU A 344 -6.69 -3.10 -8.00
N ILE A 345 -7.67 -2.88 -7.11
CA ILE A 345 -8.73 -1.88 -7.31
C ILE A 345 -8.15 -0.46 -7.46
N ASP A 346 -7.13 -0.13 -6.66
CA ASP A 346 -6.49 1.19 -6.67
C ASP A 346 -5.78 1.52 -7.99
N LEU A 347 -5.31 0.49 -8.70
CA LEU A 347 -4.57 0.62 -9.96
C LEU A 347 -5.49 0.70 -11.19
N LEU A 348 -6.80 0.49 -11.03
CA LEU A 348 -7.72 0.40 -12.16
C LEU A 348 -8.41 1.73 -12.46
N GLU A 349 -8.18 2.23 -13.67
CA GLU A 349 -8.88 3.38 -14.24
C GLU A 349 -10.24 2.97 -14.84
N THR A 350 -10.36 1.74 -15.35
CA THR A 350 -11.59 1.21 -15.97
C THR A 350 -11.98 -0.16 -15.44
N TYR A 351 -13.29 -0.36 -15.27
CA TYR A 351 -13.89 -1.55 -14.66
C TYR A 351 -14.60 -2.38 -15.73
N THR A 352 -13.86 -3.27 -16.38
CA THR A 352 -14.37 -4.25 -17.36
C THR A 352 -14.25 -5.66 -16.80
N LEU A 353 -14.91 -6.65 -17.43
CA LEU A 353 -14.83 -8.04 -16.96
C LEU A 353 -13.38 -8.57 -16.94
N ASP A 354 -12.57 -8.18 -17.93
CA ASP A 354 -11.17 -8.60 -18.03
C ASP A 354 -10.31 -7.97 -16.93
N THR A 355 -10.52 -6.68 -16.63
CA THR A 355 -9.76 -6.01 -15.55
C THR A 355 -10.22 -6.44 -14.15
N MET A 356 -11.48 -6.88 -14.00
CA MET A 356 -12.05 -7.34 -12.74
C MET A 356 -11.73 -8.80 -12.39
N GLN A 357 -11.18 -9.59 -13.32
CA GLN A 357 -10.97 -11.02 -13.09
C GLN A 357 -10.07 -11.30 -11.87
N GLY A 358 -8.99 -10.51 -11.69
CA GLY A 358 -8.09 -10.63 -10.54
C GLY A 358 -8.80 -10.37 -9.20
N ILE A 359 -9.57 -9.29 -9.14
CA ILE A 359 -10.34 -8.89 -7.95
C ILE A 359 -11.43 -9.92 -7.62
N LEU A 360 -12.19 -10.39 -8.62
CA LEU A 360 -13.21 -11.41 -8.42
C LEU A 360 -12.61 -12.74 -7.93
N THR A 361 -11.40 -13.08 -8.39
CA THR A 361 -10.67 -14.25 -7.89
C THR A 361 -10.32 -14.08 -6.41
N CYS A 362 -9.84 -12.90 -6.01
CA CYS A 362 -9.56 -12.61 -4.60
C CYS A 362 -10.83 -12.75 -3.73
N TYR A 363 -11.96 -12.16 -4.16
CA TYR A 363 -13.24 -12.28 -3.47
C TYR A 363 -13.70 -13.73 -3.31
N ALA A 364 -13.55 -14.53 -4.38
CA ALA A 364 -13.90 -15.94 -4.36
C ALA A 364 -13.01 -16.73 -3.38
N VAL A 365 -11.71 -16.44 -3.33
CA VAL A 365 -10.77 -17.08 -2.40
C VAL A 365 -11.09 -16.70 -0.95
N GLU A 366 -11.37 -15.44 -0.66
CA GLU A 366 -11.77 -15.00 0.68
C GLU A 366 -13.10 -15.63 1.14
N ALA A 367 -14.09 -15.69 0.26
CA ALA A 367 -15.33 -16.40 0.50
C ALA A 367 -15.07 -17.90 0.74
N GLY A 368 -14.14 -18.49 -0.01
CA GLY A 368 -13.67 -19.86 0.19
C GLY A 368 -13.08 -20.08 1.59
N PHE A 369 -12.23 -19.18 2.07
CA PHE A 369 -11.70 -19.21 3.44
C PHE A 369 -12.83 -19.11 4.47
N ALA A 370 -13.80 -18.20 4.27
CA ALA A 370 -14.94 -18.06 5.16
C ALA A 370 -15.72 -19.39 5.28
N VAL A 371 -16.08 -20.01 4.14
CA VAL A 371 -16.81 -21.27 4.11
C VAL A 371 -16.01 -22.41 4.75
N ALA A 372 -14.72 -22.55 4.41
CA ALA A 372 -13.87 -23.63 4.91
C ALA A 372 -13.68 -23.54 6.43
N ILE A 373 -13.33 -22.36 6.94
CA ILE A 373 -13.08 -22.12 8.37
C ILE A 373 -14.39 -22.25 9.17
N PHE A 374 -15.49 -21.72 8.65
CA PHE A 374 -16.80 -21.86 9.29
C PHE A 374 -17.24 -23.33 9.36
N SER A 375 -17.05 -24.10 8.28
CA SER A 375 -17.33 -25.54 8.26
C SER A 375 -16.51 -26.31 9.29
N LEU A 376 -15.22 -25.98 9.42
CA LEU A 376 -14.35 -26.55 10.43
C LEU A 376 -14.81 -26.19 11.86
N ALA A 377 -15.22 -24.94 12.09
CA ALA A 377 -15.76 -24.51 13.38
C ALA A 377 -17.05 -25.28 13.73
N LEU A 378 -17.96 -25.47 12.77
CA LEU A 378 -19.17 -26.28 12.96
C LEU A 378 -18.86 -27.73 13.27
N PHE A 379 -17.90 -28.33 12.55
CA PHE A 379 -17.46 -29.71 12.77
C PHE A 379 -16.91 -29.91 14.18
N ILE A 380 -16.00 -29.04 14.63
CA ILE A 380 -15.42 -29.08 15.98
C ILE A 380 -16.51 -28.88 17.04
N SER A 381 -17.43 -27.95 16.81
CA SER A 381 -18.56 -27.69 17.71
C SER A 381 -19.46 -28.93 17.87
N LYS A 382 -19.78 -29.61 16.75
CA LYS A 382 -20.58 -30.84 16.73
C LYS A 382 -19.87 -31.99 17.45
N GLN A 383 -18.58 -32.22 17.19
CA GLN A 383 -17.81 -33.26 17.87
C GLN A 383 -17.81 -33.09 19.39
N ARG A 384 -17.62 -31.85 19.87
CA ARG A 384 -17.63 -31.56 21.31
C ARG A 384 -18.99 -31.73 21.95
N ALA A 385 -20.07 -31.44 21.21
CA ALA A 385 -21.41 -31.72 21.68
C ALA A 385 -21.61 -33.23 21.89
N MET A 386 -21.17 -34.06 20.94
CA MET A 386 -21.30 -35.53 21.03
C MET A 386 -20.40 -36.14 22.11
N ALA A 387 -19.14 -35.70 22.24
CA ALA A 387 -18.23 -36.19 23.27
C ALA A 387 -18.76 -35.90 24.69
N GLY A 388 -19.40 -34.75 24.91
CA GLY A 388 -20.04 -34.42 26.18
C GLY A 388 -21.22 -35.30 26.56
N TYR A 389 -21.92 -35.90 25.58
CA TYR A 389 -22.97 -36.90 25.83
C TYR A 389 -22.39 -38.26 26.22
N SER A 390 -21.25 -38.67 25.63
CA SER A 390 -20.64 -39.98 25.90
C SER A 390 -20.09 -40.14 27.34
N SER A 391 -19.71 -39.05 28.01
CA SER A 391 -19.20 -39.10 29.39
C SER A 391 -20.30 -39.07 30.46
N GLN A 392 -21.54 -38.75 30.10
CA GLN A 392 -22.68 -38.71 31.04
C GLN A 392 -23.47 -40.03 31.09
N GLY A 393 -23.27 -40.93 30.12
CA GLY A 393 -23.87 -42.28 30.12
C GLY A 393 -23.07 -43.35 30.89
N LYS A 394 -22.04 -42.94 31.64
CA LYS A 394 -21.16 -43.84 32.43
C LYS A 394 -21.14 -43.52 33.94
N GLN A 395 -22.09 -42.73 34.45
CA GLN A 395 -22.24 -42.48 35.88
C GLN A 395 -23.56 -43.04 36.38
#